data_AF-A0A978SNR1-F1
#
_entry.id   AF-A0A978SNR1-F1
#
_cell.length_a   1.000
_cell.length_b   1.000
_cell.length_c   1.000
_cell.angle_alpha   90.00
_cell.angle_beta   90.00
_cell.angle_gamma   90.00
#
_symmetry.space_group_name_H-M   'P 1'
#
loop_
_entity.id
_entity.type
_entity.pdbx_description
1 polymer ?
#
loop_
_entity_poly.entity_id
_entity_poly.type
_entity_poly.pdbx_seq_one_letter_code
_entity_poly.pdbx_strand_id
1 'polypeptide(L)'
;MRRLKLVSNTTNEITPALLDAYFSKTHQRTHTAALIQRGGLTRRRAEYFVRLWAYLQLKHQVAESELDPQPFTQLSPLPEAVACTHREASELFYSGQERGSDRAAGMMIDRFVALGLLEKWFDGQSLCLQVRSLPELQVTPTQTNQSAELVADAFNPRTDAVPTANLIARSYAELIQSNRSLKDPLAASHKIVRVLRGWANQYPEGMRVLRRKDNRNPVAITVLYPIHSNSEGIFFQPFSKGVYLTADNEEDPFQAAEAGDATCTAVYVRAWTIDMPYLKREAIRLLLKDTQQAMRELRNDFPNLCDIYSAFIHPAYEELKLALGFQEVSSDKQRSYSWIYLALDNFLALDMDEIVDKLRFGAPQQD
;
A
#
# COMPACT_ATOMS: atom_id res chain seq x y z
N MET A 1 6.79 23.63 -43.42
CA MET A 1 8.19 23.25 -43.73
C MET A 1 9.12 23.84 -42.68
N ARG A 2 9.41 23.07 -41.63
CA ARG A 2 10.49 23.40 -40.67
C ARG A 2 11.71 22.58 -41.08
N ARG A 3 12.84 23.25 -41.28
CA ARG A 3 14.11 22.66 -41.71
C ARG A 3 14.58 21.63 -40.68
N LEU A 4 14.74 20.39 -41.14
CA LEU A 4 15.53 19.36 -40.47
C LEU A 4 16.98 19.88 -40.35
N LYS A 5 17.47 20.04 -39.13
CA LYS A 5 18.91 20.15 -38.89
C LYS A 5 19.48 18.73 -39.06
N LEU A 6 20.26 18.53 -40.12
CA LEU A 6 21.22 17.43 -40.16
C LEU A 6 22.25 17.70 -39.05
N VAL A 7 22.27 16.82 -38.05
CA VAL A 7 23.39 16.72 -37.11
C VAL A 7 24.42 15.78 -37.75
N SER A 8 25.60 16.33 -37.99
CA SER A 8 26.77 15.67 -38.53
C SER A 8 27.34 14.62 -37.57
N ASN A 9 27.78 13.50 -38.14
CA ASN A 9 28.43 12.36 -37.51
C ASN A 9 29.67 12.74 -36.66
N THR A 10 29.57 12.55 -35.34
CA THR A 10 30.68 12.13 -34.45
C THR A 10 30.05 11.37 -33.29
N THR A 11 29.89 10.05 -33.46
CA THR A 11 29.25 9.14 -32.50
C THR A 11 30.21 8.79 -31.36
N ASN A 12 29.99 9.36 -30.18
CA ASN A 12 30.22 8.64 -28.93
C ASN A 12 29.18 7.51 -28.88
N GLU A 13 29.45 6.39 -29.56
CA GLU A 13 28.48 5.32 -29.74
C GLU A 13 28.29 4.55 -28.43
N ILE A 14 27.21 4.85 -27.70
CA ILE A 14 26.87 4.13 -26.47
C ILE A 14 26.45 2.70 -26.81
N THR A 15 27.26 1.75 -26.36
CA THR A 15 26.92 0.32 -26.48
C THR A 15 26.20 -0.19 -25.24
N PRO A 16 25.29 -1.18 -25.38
CA PRO A 16 24.65 -1.87 -24.26
C PRO A 16 25.61 -2.38 -23.17
N ALA A 17 26.84 -2.74 -23.57
CA ALA A 17 27.87 -3.24 -22.66
C ALA A 17 28.34 -2.20 -21.62
N LEU A 18 28.21 -0.91 -21.91
CA LEU A 18 28.59 0.18 -21.01
C LEU A 18 27.54 0.46 -19.93
N LEU A 19 26.34 -0.11 -20.04
CA LEU A 19 25.23 0.20 -19.14
C LEU A 19 25.58 0.01 -17.66
N ASP A 20 26.26 -1.09 -17.32
CA ASP A 20 26.58 -1.44 -15.93
C ASP A 20 27.56 -0.43 -15.28
N ALA A 21 28.29 0.36 -16.07
CA ALA A 21 29.19 1.42 -15.59
C ALA A 21 28.42 2.70 -15.19
N TYR A 22 27.31 2.99 -15.86
CA TYR A 22 26.49 4.19 -15.62
C TYR A 22 25.27 3.91 -14.73
N PHE A 23 24.80 2.66 -14.71
CA PHE A 23 23.68 2.22 -13.87
C PHE A 23 24.00 0.87 -13.22
N SER A 24 24.47 0.93 -11.97
CA SER A 24 25.02 -0.26 -11.30
C SER A 24 23.99 -1.37 -11.11
N LYS A 25 24.47 -2.62 -11.06
CA LYS A 25 23.63 -3.82 -10.83
C LYS A 25 22.81 -3.75 -9.55
N THR A 26 23.30 -3.04 -8.53
CA THR A 26 22.56 -2.81 -7.28
C THR A 26 21.30 -1.99 -7.54
N HIS A 27 21.41 -0.87 -8.28
CA HIS A 27 20.25 -0.05 -8.64
C HIS A 27 19.30 -0.80 -9.58
N GLN A 28 19.82 -1.59 -10.53
CA GLN A 28 19.00 -2.45 -11.39
C GLN A 28 18.14 -3.43 -10.58
N ARG A 29 18.70 -4.05 -9.54
CA ARG A 29 17.98 -4.99 -8.66
C ARG A 29 16.88 -4.30 -7.87
N THR A 30 17.13 -3.10 -7.35
CA THR A 30 16.12 -2.31 -6.62
C THR A 30 14.90 -2.01 -7.50
N HIS A 31 15.13 -1.52 -8.72
CA HIS A 31 14.04 -1.21 -9.66
C HIS A 31 13.32 -2.47 -10.15
N THR A 32 14.06 -3.57 -10.35
CA THR A 32 13.47 -4.88 -10.71
C THR A 32 12.53 -5.38 -9.61
N ALA A 33 12.92 -5.26 -8.33
CA ALA A 33 12.11 -5.73 -7.21
C ALA A 33 10.77 -4.96 -7.13
N ALA A 34 10.79 -3.65 -7.38
CA ALA A 34 9.58 -2.84 -7.45
C ALA A 34 8.65 -3.27 -8.61
N LEU A 35 9.21 -3.62 -9.77
CA LEU A 35 8.44 -4.07 -10.94
C LEU A 35 7.81 -5.45 -10.80
N ILE A 36 8.41 -6.37 -10.06
CA ILE A 36 7.87 -7.73 -9.87
C ILE A 36 6.53 -7.71 -9.13
N GLN A 37 6.26 -6.66 -8.33
CA GLN A 37 4.96 -6.50 -7.68
C GLN A 37 3.82 -6.23 -8.66
N ARG A 38 4.13 -5.87 -9.92
CA ARG A 38 3.16 -5.68 -10.99
C ARG A 38 2.79 -7.02 -11.64
N GLY A 39 1.50 -7.32 -11.69
CA GLY A 39 0.99 -8.52 -12.36
C GLY A 39 1.42 -8.59 -13.83
N GLY A 40 1.84 -9.77 -14.30
CA GLY A 40 2.21 -10.02 -15.71
C GLY A 40 3.71 -9.95 -16.02
N LEU A 41 4.55 -9.52 -15.08
CA LEU A 41 6.02 -9.54 -15.21
C LEU A 41 6.63 -10.68 -14.38
N THR A 42 7.48 -11.48 -15.00
CA THR A 42 8.39 -12.36 -14.27
C THR A 42 9.64 -11.57 -13.90
N ARG A 43 10.40 -12.03 -12.90
CA ARG A 43 11.68 -11.41 -12.51
C ARG A 43 12.60 -11.14 -13.71
N ARG A 44 12.80 -12.13 -14.58
CA ARG A 44 13.63 -11.95 -15.79
C ARG A 44 13.11 -10.87 -16.73
N ARG A 45 11.79 -10.79 -16.92
CA ARG A 45 11.18 -9.75 -17.78
C ARG A 45 11.30 -8.37 -17.17
N ALA A 46 11.18 -8.27 -15.84
CA ALA A 46 11.43 -7.02 -15.13
C ALA A 46 12.90 -6.58 -15.27
N GLU A 47 13.86 -7.50 -15.11
CA GLU A 47 15.30 -7.21 -15.32
C GLU A 47 15.58 -6.71 -16.74
N TYR A 48 15.00 -7.35 -17.76
CA TYR A 48 15.10 -6.91 -19.16
C TYR A 48 14.54 -5.51 -19.38
N PHE A 49 13.36 -5.24 -18.82
CA PHE A 49 12.72 -3.94 -18.96
C PHE A 49 13.52 -2.83 -18.27
N VAL A 50 14.04 -3.07 -17.06
CA VAL A 50 14.90 -2.11 -16.34
C VAL A 50 16.16 -1.79 -17.13
N ARG A 51 16.83 -2.82 -17.68
CA ARG A 51 18.04 -2.64 -18.50
C ARG A 51 17.75 -1.85 -19.79
N LEU A 52 16.62 -2.13 -20.44
CA LEU A 52 16.17 -1.37 -21.59
C LEU A 52 15.93 0.11 -21.23
N TRP A 53 15.16 0.38 -20.19
CA TRP A 53 14.88 1.76 -19.79
C TRP A 53 16.16 2.52 -19.44
N ALA A 54 17.03 1.93 -18.61
CA ALA A 54 18.31 2.54 -18.27
C ALA A 54 19.16 2.85 -19.51
N TYR A 55 19.19 1.95 -20.50
CA TYR A 55 19.89 2.18 -21.76
C TYR A 55 19.27 3.32 -22.59
N LEU A 56 17.95 3.36 -22.71
CA LEU A 56 17.26 4.44 -23.44
C LEU A 56 17.50 5.80 -22.77
N GLN A 57 17.55 5.86 -21.44
CA GLN A 57 17.87 7.07 -20.68
C GLN A 57 19.32 7.52 -20.91
N LEU A 58 20.28 6.58 -20.89
CA LEU A 58 21.67 6.87 -21.20
C LEU A 58 21.82 7.43 -22.63
N LYS A 59 21.14 6.82 -23.60
CA LYS A 59 21.13 7.25 -25.01
C LYS A 59 20.49 8.63 -25.19
N HIS A 60 19.46 8.94 -24.42
CA HIS A 60 18.85 10.27 -24.40
C HIS A 60 19.79 11.32 -23.80
N GLN A 61 20.46 11.03 -22.67
CA GLN A 61 21.43 11.95 -22.05
C GLN A 61 22.56 12.35 -22.99
N VAL A 62 23.11 11.40 -23.75
CA VAL A 62 24.17 11.67 -24.75
C VAL A 62 23.64 12.39 -25.99
N ALA A 63 22.36 12.19 -26.35
CA ALA A 63 21.75 12.95 -27.44
C ALA A 63 21.49 14.41 -27.04
N GLU A 64 21.21 14.70 -25.76
CA GLU A 64 20.92 16.04 -25.26
C GLU A 64 22.17 16.81 -24.80
N SER A 65 23.22 16.13 -24.33
CA SER A 65 24.44 16.75 -23.79
C SER A 65 25.64 16.53 -24.71
N GLU A 66 26.37 17.61 -25.04
CA GLU A 66 27.71 17.52 -25.65
C GLU A 66 28.79 17.03 -24.66
N LEU A 67 28.40 16.65 -23.43
CA LEU A 67 29.26 16.20 -22.33
C LEU A 67 29.12 14.68 -22.11
N ASP A 68 30.14 14.08 -21.49
CA ASP A 68 30.12 12.66 -21.11
C ASP A 68 28.91 12.33 -20.23
N PRO A 69 28.21 11.20 -20.49
CA PRO A 69 27.05 10.81 -19.70
C PRO A 69 27.43 10.62 -18.23
N GLN A 70 26.57 11.06 -17.31
CA GLN A 70 26.80 10.88 -15.88
C GLN A 70 26.15 9.60 -15.36
N PRO A 71 26.81 8.87 -14.43
CA PRO A 71 26.17 7.77 -13.73
C PRO A 71 24.91 8.24 -13.01
N PHE A 72 23.84 7.44 -13.08
CA PHE A 72 22.57 7.74 -12.44
C PHE A 72 22.13 6.60 -11.52
N THR A 73 21.30 6.93 -10.54
CA THR A 73 20.79 5.98 -9.54
C THR A 73 19.29 5.73 -9.67
N GLN A 74 18.58 6.57 -10.42
CA GLN A 74 17.14 6.52 -10.62
C GLN A 74 16.77 6.55 -12.11
N LEU A 75 15.69 5.86 -12.43
CA LEU A 75 15.09 5.88 -13.77
C LEU A 75 14.05 7.00 -13.88
N SER A 76 14.23 7.88 -14.87
CA SER A 76 13.31 9.00 -15.13
C SER A 76 12.46 8.72 -16.37
N PRO A 77 11.21 9.23 -16.43
CA PRO A 77 10.44 9.18 -17.67
C PRO A 77 11.19 9.93 -18.78
N LEU A 78 11.16 9.35 -19.97
CA LEU A 78 11.80 9.95 -21.15
C LEU A 78 10.79 10.89 -21.83
N PRO A 79 11.14 12.16 -22.06
CA PRO A 79 10.23 13.13 -22.67
C PRO A 79 9.90 12.76 -24.12
N GLU A 80 10.84 12.09 -24.80
CA GLU A 80 10.73 11.68 -26.20
C GLU A 80 11.07 10.20 -26.36
N ALA A 81 10.68 9.63 -27.51
CA ALA A 81 11.10 8.29 -27.86
C ALA A 81 12.55 8.24 -28.31
N VAL A 82 13.19 7.13 -27.96
CA VAL A 82 14.59 6.89 -28.25
C VAL A 82 14.70 5.72 -29.21
N ALA A 83 15.49 5.89 -30.27
CA ALA A 83 15.74 4.83 -31.24
C ALA A 83 16.49 3.66 -30.57
N CYS A 84 16.00 2.45 -30.76
CA CYS A 84 16.60 1.23 -30.22
C CYS A 84 16.35 0.07 -31.18
N THR A 85 17.43 -0.44 -31.75
CA THR A 85 17.42 -1.60 -32.64
C THR A 85 17.13 -2.87 -31.86
N HIS A 86 16.61 -3.88 -32.56
CA HIS A 86 16.44 -5.21 -31.96
C HIS A 86 17.76 -5.83 -31.51
N ARG A 87 18.89 -5.46 -32.15
CA ARG A 87 20.22 -5.91 -31.76
C ARG A 87 20.66 -5.31 -30.43
N GLU A 88 20.54 -3.99 -30.26
CA GLU A 88 20.80 -3.32 -28.97
C GLU A 88 19.93 -3.94 -27.87
N ALA A 89 18.64 -4.14 -28.13
CA ALA A 89 17.73 -4.78 -27.18
C ALA A 89 18.14 -6.25 -26.87
N SER A 90 18.57 -7.01 -27.88
CA SER A 90 19.04 -8.39 -27.72
C SER A 90 20.27 -8.46 -26.82
N GLU A 91 21.24 -7.56 -27.02
CA GLU A 91 22.42 -7.45 -26.17
C GLU A 91 22.03 -7.09 -24.73
N LEU A 92 21.06 -6.20 -24.52
CA LEU A 92 20.57 -5.85 -23.18
C LEU A 92 19.89 -7.03 -22.47
N PHE A 93 19.09 -7.81 -23.19
CA PHE A 93 18.30 -8.90 -22.60
C PHE A 93 19.11 -10.18 -22.41
N TYR A 94 20.03 -10.47 -23.32
CA TYR A 94 20.65 -11.78 -23.44
C TYR A 94 22.18 -11.77 -23.33
N SER A 95 22.80 -10.64 -22.97
CA SER A 95 24.26 -10.57 -22.76
C SER A 95 24.76 -11.70 -21.84
N GLY A 96 25.65 -12.54 -22.36
CA GLY A 96 26.25 -13.65 -21.61
C GLY A 96 25.39 -14.93 -21.52
N GLN A 97 24.33 -15.06 -22.31
CA GLN A 97 23.56 -16.30 -22.45
C GLN A 97 23.69 -16.87 -23.86
N GLU A 98 23.81 -18.19 -23.99
CA GLU A 98 23.77 -18.88 -25.30
C GLU A 98 22.40 -18.79 -26.01
N ARG A 99 21.38 -18.23 -25.34
CA ARG A 99 20.00 -18.17 -25.84
C ARG A 99 19.50 -16.73 -25.90
N GLY A 100 19.13 -16.30 -27.11
CA GLY A 100 18.58 -14.98 -27.39
C GLY A 100 18.89 -14.58 -28.83
N SER A 101 17.93 -13.98 -29.53
CA SER A 101 18.15 -13.44 -30.88
C SER A 101 17.46 -12.09 -30.99
N ASP A 102 17.84 -11.29 -31.98
CA ASP A 102 17.21 -10.00 -32.28
C ASP A 102 15.69 -10.16 -32.46
N ARG A 103 15.25 -11.27 -33.06
CA ARG A 103 13.82 -11.59 -33.17
C ARG A 103 13.18 -11.84 -31.79
N ALA A 104 13.85 -12.56 -30.90
CA ALA A 104 13.35 -12.80 -29.54
C ALA A 104 13.27 -11.50 -28.73
N ALA A 105 14.25 -10.59 -28.92
CA ALA A 105 14.24 -9.27 -28.32
C ALA A 105 13.06 -8.42 -28.83
N GLY A 106 12.79 -8.45 -30.14
CA GLY A 106 11.60 -7.83 -30.73
C GLY A 106 10.29 -8.34 -30.12
N MET A 107 10.16 -9.67 -29.97
CA MET A 107 8.98 -10.25 -29.28
C MET A 107 8.87 -9.85 -27.80
N MET A 108 10.00 -9.63 -27.13
CA MET A 108 9.99 -9.14 -25.75
C MET A 108 9.53 -7.68 -25.66
N ILE A 109 9.97 -6.83 -26.60
CA ILE A 109 9.50 -5.45 -26.74
C ILE A 109 7.98 -5.43 -26.97
N ASP A 110 7.47 -6.27 -27.89
CA ASP A 110 6.03 -6.39 -28.16
C ASP A 110 5.25 -6.75 -26.91
N ARG A 111 5.83 -7.60 -26.07
CA ARG A 111 5.24 -7.99 -24.79
C ARG A 111 5.24 -6.84 -23.79
N PHE A 112 6.28 -6.01 -23.74
CA PHE A 112 6.29 -4.81 -22.90
C PHE A 112 5.28 -3.76 -23.37
N VAL A 113 5.06 -3.64 -24.70
CA VAL A 113 3.99 -2.81 -25.26
C VAL A 113 2.62 -3.34 -24.86
N ALA A 114 2.38 -4.65 -24.98
CA ALA A 114 1.12 -5.27 -24.57
C ALA A 114 0.83 -5.12 -23.06
N LEU A 115 1.88 -5.06 -22.22
CA LEU A 115 1.77 -4.80 -20.77
C LEU A 115 1.61 -3.31 -20.44
N GLY A 116 1.60 -2.43 -21.46
CA GLY A 116 1.47 -0.98 -21.30
C GLY A 116 2.69 -0.32 -20.65
N LEU A 117 3.88 -0.92 -20.79
CA LEU A 117 5.14 -0.38 -20.26
C LEU A 117 5.89 0.46 -21.28
N LEU A 118 5.71 0.15 -22.57
CA LEU A 118 6.34 0.84 -23.69
C LEU A 118 5.30 1.27 -24.72
N GLU A 119 5.64 2.33 -25.44
CA GLU A 119 5.10 2.61 -26.76
C GLU A 119 6.20 2.35 -27.79
N LYS A 120 5.79 1.85 -28.96
CA LYS A 120 6.71 1.59 -30.07
C LYS A 120 6.13 2.13 -31.37
N TRP A 121 6.99 2.69 -32.21
CA TRP A 121 6.67 3.02 -33.60
C TRP A 121 7.94 2.94 -34.45
N PHE A 122 7.78 2.99 -35.77
CA PHE A 122 8.88 2.95 -36.72
C PHE A 122 8.93 4.27 -37.47
N ASP A 123 10.08 4.93 -37.46
CA ASP A 123 10.28 6.25 -38.09
C ASP A 123 10.73 6.18 -39.57
N GLY A 124 10.86 4.97 -40.11
CA GLY A 124 11.38 4.70 -41.46
C GLY A 124 12.83 4.21 -41.48
N GLN A 125 13.57 4.35 -40.37
CA GLN A 125 14.96 3.89 -40.24
C GLN A 125 15.17 2.97 -39.04
N SER A 126 14.54 3.26 -37.90
CA SER A 126 14.73 2.51 -36.66
C SER A 126 13.42 2.39 -35.86
N LEU A 127 13.43 1.42 -34.95
CA LEU A 127 12.37 1.27 -33.97
C LEU A 127 12.55 2.33 -32.88
N CYS A 128 11.57 3.20 -32.70
CA CYS A 128 11.54 4.20 -31.64
C CYS A 128 10.74 3.65 -30.46
N LEU A 129 11.33 3.70 -29.26
CA LEU A 129 10.72 3.22 -28.03
C LEU A 129 10.52 4.38 -27.06
N GLN A 130 9.32 4.50 -26.50
CA GLN A 130 9.04 5.42 -25.40
C GLN A 130 8.63 4.63 -24.17
N VAL A 131 9.33 4.84 -23.07
CA VAL A 131 8.95 4.26 -21.78
C VAL A 131 7.79 5.07 -21.22
N ARG A 132 6.67 4.41 -20.93
CA ARG A 132 5.54 5.07 -20.27
C ARG A 132 5.92 5.45 -18.85
N SER A 133 5.34 6.53 -18.34
CA SER A 133 5.53 6.90 -16.95
C SER A 133 5.07 5.75 -16.05
N LEU A 134 5.96 5.27 -15.18
CA LEU A 134 5.68 4.25 -14.19
C LEU A 134 5.81 4.89 -12.81
N PRO A 135 4.71 5.45 -12.27
CA PRO A 135 4.74 6.19 -11.00
C PRO A 135 5.41 5.38 -9.89
N GLU A 136 5.18 4.06 -9.83
CA GLU A 136 5.77 3.13 -8.86
C GLU A 136 7.32 3.06 -8.87
N LEU A 137 7.96 3.47 -9.97
CA LEU A 137 9.43 3.50 -10.12
C LEU A 137 10.01 4.91 -10.06
N GLN A 138 9.13 5.92 -10.15
CA GLN A 138 9.45 7.33 -10.05
C GLN A 138 9.29 7.85 -8.62
N VAL A 139 8.73 7.04 -7.71
CA VAL A 139 8.68 7.36 -6.29
C VAL A 139 10.10 7.34 -5.72
N THR A 140 10.76 8.50 -5.73
CA THR A 140 11.68 8.78 -4.64
C THR A 140 10.85 8.68 -3.36
N PRO A 141 11.30 8.01 -2.28
CA PRO A 141 10.54 7.88 -1.03
C PRO A 141 10.06 9.23 -0.44
N THR A 142 10.59 10.35 -0.94
CA THR A 142 10.19 11.72 -0.61
C THR A 142 8.99 12.27 -1.39
N GLN A 143 8.63 11.73 -2.57
CA GLN A 143 7.60 12.34 -3.45
C GLN A 143 6.17 11.78 -3.29
N THR A 144 5.98 10.68 -2.56
CA THR A 144 4.64 10.20 -2.15
C THR A 144 3.98 11.09 -1.09
N ASN A 145 4.68 12.12 -0.60
CA ASN A 145 4.20 13.09 0.36
C ASN A 145 3.64 14.36 -0.27
N GLN A 146 2.99 14.29 -1.45
CA GLN A 146 1.99 15.32 -1.69
C GLN A 146 0.93 15.12 -0.61
N SER A 147 0.95 16.02 0.37
CA SER A 147 0.03 16.09 1.50
C SER A 147 -1.39 16.23 0.95
N ALA A 148 -1.97 15.10 0.53
CA ALA A 148 -3.35 15.07 0.11
C ALA A 148 -4.17 15.36 1.36
N GLU A 149 -4.91 16.46 1.33
CA GLU A 149 -5.82 16.83 2.41
C GLU A 149 -6.75 15.65 2.70
N LEU A 150 -6.77 15.22 3.95
CA LEU A 150 -7.58 14.11 4.41
C LEU A 150 -8.86 14.65 5.03
N VAL A 151 -9.96 13.96 4.80
CA VAL A 151 -11.26 14.24 5.42
C VAL A 151 -11.82 12.97 6.05
N ALA A 152 -12.41 13.12 7.23
CA ALA A 152 -13.16 12.06 7.88
C ALA A 152 -14.57 11.99 7.30
N ASP A 153 -15.08 10.78 7.11
CA ASP A 153 -16.39 10.55 6.49
C ASP A 153 -16.95 9.18 6.88
N ALA A 154 -18.25 8.98 6.64
CA ALA A 154 -18.90 7.68 6.78
C ALA A 154 -18.38 6.69 5.71
N PHE A 155 -18.18 5.43 6.11
CA PHE A 155 -17.82 4.37 5.19
C PHE A 155 -18.97 4.09 4.20
N ASN A 156 -18.65 4.07 2.91
CA ASN A 156 -19.60 3.71 1.87
C ASN A 156 -19.32 2.28 1.36
N PRO A 157 -20.18 1.28 1.63
CA PRO A 157 -19.92 -0.11 1.24
C PRO A 157 -19.85 -0.35 -0.28
N ARG A 158 -20.34 0.59 -1.09
CA ARG A 158 -20.30 0.51 -2.56
C ARG A 158 -18.95 0.93 -3.13
N THR A 159 -18.31 1.93 -2.53
CA THR A 159 -17.06 2.51 -3.03
C THR A 159 -15.85 2.12 -2.21
N ASP A 160 -16.02 1.93 -0.89
CA ASP A 160 -14.91 1.86 0.05
C ASP A 160 -14.54 0.41 0.40
N ALA A 161 -15.48 -0.54 0.26
CA ALA A 161 -15.26 -1.92 0.71
C ALA A 161 -14.04 -2.58 0.06
N VAL A 162 -13.83 -2.40 -1.24
CA VAL A 162 -12.68 -2.98 -1.97
C VAL A 162 -11.35 -2.30 -1.60
N PRO A 163 -11.19 -0.97 -1.74
CA PRO A 163 -9.92 -0.33 -1.39
C PRO A 163 -9.57 -0.51 0.09
N THR A 164 -10.56 -0.49 0.99
CA THR A 164 -10.33 -0.72 2.42
C THR A 164 -10.01 -2.18 2.74
N ALA A 165 -10.61 -3.15 2.06
CA ALA A 165 -10.19 -4.55 2.21
C ALA A 165 -8.72 -4.75 1.82
N ASN A 166 -8.28 -4.10 0.74
CA ASN A 166 -6.88 -4.13 0.33
C ASN A 166 -5.97 -3.45 1.37
N LEU A 167 -6.40 -2.35 1.98
CA LEU A 167 -5.69 -1.70 3.09
C LEU A 167 -5.53 -2.66 4.27
N ILE A 168 -6.63 -3.24 4.77
CA ILE A 168 -6.62 -4.18 5.89
C ILE A 168 -5.74 -5.40 5.58
N ALA A 169 -5.84 -5.96 4.38
CA ALA A 169 -5.05 -7.12 3.97
C ALA A 169 -3.54 -6.83 3.97
N ARG A 170 -3.13 -5.61 3.60
CA ARG A 170 -1.72 -5.17 3.71
C ARG A 170 -1.33 -4.93 5.17
N SER A 171 -2.14 -4.20 5.93
CA SER A 171 -1.86 -3.87 7.32
C SER A 171 -1.77 -5.11 8.22
N TYR A 172 -2.54 -6.17 7.90
CA TYR A 172 -2.59 -7.41 8.66
C TYR A 172 -1.89 -8.58 7.94
N ALA A 173 -0.98 -8.29 7.00
CA ALA A 173 -0.34 -9.30 6.18
C ALA A 173 0.38 -10.39 7.00
N GLU A 174 1.06 -10.03 8.09
CA GLU A 174 1.71 -10.99 8.98
C GLU A 174 0.71 -11.96 9.62
N LEU A 175 -0.43 -11.42 10.11
CA LEU A 175 -1.48 -12.22 10.72
C LEU A 175 -2.11 -13.18 9.68
N ILE A 176 -2.36 -12.69 8.47
CA ILE A 176 -2.87 -13.51 7.34
C ILE A 176 -1.88 -14.62 6.97
N GLN A 177 -0.59 -14.29 6.81
CA GLN A 177 0.45 -15.25 6.46
C GLN A 177 0.68 -16.31 7.54
N SER A 178 0.53 -15.93 8.81
CA SER A 178 0.63 -16.87 9.94
C SER A 178 -0.50 -17.91 9.96
N ASN A 179 -1.58 -17.66 9.22
CA ASN A 179 -2.76 -18.51 9.17
C ASN A 179 -2.67 -19.47 7.97
N ARG A 180 -2.50 -20.78 8.24
CA ARG A 180 -2.20 -21.78 7.18
C ARG A 180 -3.31 -21.93 6.14
N SER A 181 -4.54 -21.54 6.46
CA SER A 181 -5.72 -21.72 5.60
C SER A 181 -5.90 -20.56 4.60
N LEU A 182 -5.44 -19.35 4.93
CA LEU A 182 -5.64 -18.15 4.12
C LEU A 182 -4.32 -17.69 3.47
N LYS A 183 -3.73 -18.54 2.62
CA LYS A 183 -2.43 -18.27 1.98
C LYS A 183 -2.49 -17.34 0.78
N ASP A 184 -3.68 -17.16 0.18
CA ASP A 184 -3.86 -16.29 -0.99
C ASP A 184 -4.36 -14.89 -0.56
N PRO A 185 -3.55 -13.83 -0.74
CA PRO A 185 -3.95 -12.45 -0.45
C PRO A 185 -5.21 -12.00 -1.20
N LEU A 186 -5.49 -12.55 -2.39
CA LEU A 186 -6.69 -12.24 -3.15
C LEU A 186 -7.95 -12.84 -2.51
N ALA A 187 -7.86 -14.10 -2.06
CA ALA A 187 -8.93 -14.75 -1.31
C ALA A 187 -9.22 -14.04 0.02
N ALA A 188 -8.17 -13.60 0.72
CA ALA A 188 -8.31 -12.79 1.94
C ALA A 188 -9.04 -11.46 1.67
N SER A 189 -8.63 -10.75 0.62
CA SER A 189 -9.26 -9.47 0.24
C SER A 189 -10.73 -9.66 -0.12
N HIS A 190 -11.08 -10.69 -0.89
CA HIS A 190 -12.47 -10.99 -1.23
C HIS A 190 -13.33 -11.30 0.02
N LYS A 191 -12.81 -12.10 0.96
CA LYS A 191 -13.48 -12.36 2.24
C LYS A 191 -13.72 -11.06 3.00
N ILE A 192 -12.68 -10.22 3.16
CA ILE A 192 -12.77 -8.96 3.89
C ILE A 192 -13.80 -8.03 3.25
N VAL A 193 -13.87 -7.93 1.91
CA VAL A 193 -14.90 -7.15 1.21
C VAL A 193 -16.31 -7.58 1.61
N ARG A 194 -16.59 -8.89 1.62
CA ARG A 194 -17.90 -9.43 2.01
C ARG A 194 -18.22 -9.08 3.46
N VAL A 195 -17.25 -9.22 4.36
CA VAL A 195 -17.42 -8.93 5.78
C VAL A 195 -17.67 -7.44 6.02
N LEU A 196 -16.88 -6.55 5.42
CA LEU A 196 -17.08 -5.10 5.54
C LEU A 196 -18.46 -4.67 5.04
N ARG A 197 -18.95 -5.24 3.94
CA ARG A 197 -20.30 -4.99 3.45
C ARG A 197 -21.37 -5.53 4.41
N GLY A 198 -21.14 -6.70 5.01
CA GLY A 198 -22.02 -7.28 6.02
C GLY A 198 -22.15 -6.38 7.24
N TRP A 199 -21.02 -5.94 7.80
CA TRP A 199 -21.01 -5.02 8.94
C TRP A 199 -21.65 -3.68 8.62
N ALA A 200 -21.39 -3.10 7.44
CA ALA A 200 -22.00 -1.85 7.03
C ALA A 200 -23.53 -1.96 6.86
N ASN A 201 -24.04 -3.14 6.52
CA ASN A 201 -25.48 -3.38 6.45
C ASN A 201 -26.11 -3.58 7.83
N GLN A 202 -25.34 -4.08 8.81
CA GLN A 202 -25.82 -4.28 10.19
C GLN A 202 -25.83 -2.96 10.96
N TYR A 203 -24.75 -2.19 10.88
CA TYR A 203 -24.60 -0.95 11.63
C TYR A 203 -23.65 0.03 10.90
N PRO A 204 -24.15 0.79 9.92
CA PRO A 204 -23.31 1.67 9.09
C PRO A 204 -22.66 2.82 9.86
N GLU A 205 -23.31 3.33 10.91
CA GLU A 205 -22.84 4.44 11.74
C GLU A 205 -21.52 4.12 12.44
N GLY A 206 -21.28 2.84 12.74
CA GLY A 206 -20.04 2.36 13.35
C GLY A 206 -18.85 2.28 12.38
N MET A 207 -19.05 2.48 11.08
CA MET A 207 -17.98 2.37 10.08
C MET A 207 -17.55 3.73 9.55
N ARG A 208 -16.29 4.09 9.81
CA ARG A 208 -15.72 5.41 9.50
C ARG A 208 -14.46 5.29 8.65
N VAL A 209 -14.18 6.27 7.80
CA VAL A 209 -12.96 6.32 7.00
C VAL A 209 -12.32 7.69 7.01
N LEU A 210 -10.99 7.72 6.86
CA LEU A 210 -10.34 8.90 6.28
C LEU A 210 -10.19 8.68 4.79
N ARG A 211 -10.55 9.67 4.00
CA ARG A 211 -10.36 9.67 2.55
C ARG A 211 -9.57 10.88 2.10
N ARG A 212 -8.84 10.72 1.01
CA ARG A 212 -8.23 11.86 0.34
C ARG A 212 -9.33 12.72 -0.29
N LYS A 213 -9.21 14.03 -0.17
CA LYS A 213 -10.18 14.97 -0.73
C LYS A 213 -10.17 14.99 -2.27
N ASP A 214 -9.03 14.73 -2.88
CA ASP A 214 -8.82 14.84 -4.33
C ASP A 214 -9.44 13.71 -5.15
N ASN A 215 -9.35 12.47 -4.66
CA ASN A 215 -9.83 11.28 -5.38
C ASN A 215 -10.79 10.41 -4.56
N ARG A 216 -11.10 10.80 -3.33
CA ARG A 216 -12.01 10.10 -2.41
C ARG A 216 -11.56 8.69 -2.01
N ASN A 217 -10.34 8.28 -2.33
CA ASN A 217 -9.85 6.97 -1.92
C ASN A 217 -9.70 6.91 -0.39
N PRO A 218 -10.19 5.86 0.28
CA PRO A 218 -9.98 5.67 1.70
C PRO A 218 -8.53 5.31 1.97
N VAL A 219 -7.93 5.99 2.95
CA VAL A 219 -6.55 5.78 3.42
C VAL A 219 -6.53 5.32 4.88
N ALA A 220 -7.67 5.34 5.56
CA ALA A 220 -7.82 4.77 6.89
C ALA A 220 -9.24 4.27 7.11
N ILE A 221 -9.41 3.34 8.05
CA ILE A 221 -10.72 2.86 8.50
C ILE A 221 -10.77 2.69 10.01
N THR A 222 -11.94 2.97 10.57
CA THR A 222 -12.38 2.54 11.89
C THR A 222 -13.66 1.71 11.75
N VAL A 223 -13.72 0.57 12.42
CA VAL A 223 -14.93 -0.26 12.53
C VAL A 223 -15.27 -0.42 14.00
N LEU A 224 -16.33 0.27 14.42
CA LEU A 224 -16.96 0.17 15.73
C LEU A 224 -18.08 -0.86 15.64
N TYR A 225 -17.91 -1.98 16.34
CA TYR A 225 -18.83 -3.11 16.28
C TYR A 225 -19.41 -3.37 17.67
N PRO A 226 -20.61 -2.85 17.98
CA PRO A 226 -21.34 -3.18 19.20
C PRO A 226 -21.51 -4.69 19.29
N ILE A 227 -21.10 -5.29 20.41
CA ILE A 227 -21.19 -6.73 20.58
C ILE A 227 -22.35 -7.12 21.48
N HIS A 228 -23.00 -8.21 21.13
CA HIS A 228 -23.98 -8.83 22.02
C HIS A 228 -23.27 -9.37 23.28
N SER A 229 -23.92 -9.26 24.44
CA SER A 229 -23.37 -9.67 25.76
C SER A 229 -22.77 -11.08 25.76
N ASN A 230 -23.41 -12.03 25.08
CA ASN A 230 -22.92 -13.41 24.90
C ASN A 230 -21.51 -13.52 24.27
N SER A 231 -21.05 -12.51 23.52
CA SER A 231 -19.73 -12.52 22.87
C SER A 231 -18.62 -11.90 23.73
N GLU A 232 -18.95 -11.22 24.83
CA GLU A 232 -17.96 -10.49 25.64
C GLU A 232 -16.89 -11.40 26.25
N GLY A 233 -17.28 -12.62 26.64
CA GLY A 233 -16.38 -13.63 27.19
C GLY A 233 -15.21 -14.03 26.28
N ILE A 234 -15.30 -13.75 24.97
CA ILE A 234 -14.25 -14.07 23.99
C ILE A 234 -12.99 -13.22 24.21
N PHE A 235 -13.11 -11.98 24.72
CA PHE A 235 -11.96 -11.11 24.99
C PHE A 235 -11.05 -11.61 26.11
N PHE A 236 -11.56 -12.55 26.93
CA PHE A 236 -10.82 -13.21 28.01
C PHE A 236 -10.24 -14.56 27.58
N GLN A 237 -10.44 -14.96 26.31
CA GLN A 237 -9.87 -16.16 25.72
C GLN A 237 -8.61 -15.83 24.89
N PRO A 238 -7.81 -16.84 24.52
CA PRO A 238 -6.68 -16.62 23.63
C PRO A 238 -7.08 -15.90 22.34
N PHE A 239 -6.25 -14.97 21.87
CA PHE A 239 -6.48 -14.13 20.70
C PHE A 239 -7.04 -14.90 19.49
N SER A 240 -6.48 -16.09 19.22
CA SER A 240 -6.88 -16.96 18.12
C SER A 240 -8.36 -17.33 18.08
N LYS A 241 -9.08 -17.27 19.21
CA LYS A 241 -10.52 -17.57 19.30
C LYS A 241 -11.42 -16.46 18.75
N GLY A 242 -10.94 -15.21 18.70
CA GLY A 242 -11.71 -14.07 18.18
C GLY A 242 -11.26 -13.59 16.81
N VAL A 243 -10.29 -14.24 16.16
CA VAL A 243 -9.81 -13.85 14.82
C VAL A 243 -10.83 -14.27 13.76
N TYR A 244 -11.33 -13.31 12.98
CA TYR A 244 -12.28 -13.56 11.90
C TYR A 244 -11.83 -13.06 10.53
N LEU A 245 -11.42 -11.78 10.43
CA LEU A 245 -11.02 -11.15 9.17
C LEU A 245 -9.87 -11.86 8.46
N THR A 246 -8.95 -12.44 9.23
CA THR A 246 -7.72 -13.08 8.76
C THR A 246 -7.68 -14.59 9.02
N ALA A 247 -8.81 -15.17 9.44
CA ALA A 247 -9.00 -16.60 9.60
C ALA A 247 -9.88 -17.15 8.48
N ASP A 248 -9.95 -18.47 8.34
CA ASP A 248 -10.82 -19.15 7.36
C ASP A 248 -12.12 -19.65 7.99
N ASN A 249 -12.48 -19.10 9.15
CA ASN A 249 -13.74 -19.42 9.81
C ASN A 249 -14.92 -18.94 8.94
N GLU A 250 -15.93 -19.80 8.78
CA GLU A 250 -17.17 -19.46 8.08
C GLU A 250 -17.99 -18.45 8.89
N GLU A 251 -18.07 -18.68 10.20
CA GLU A 251 -18.84 -17.87 11.14
C GLU A 251 -17.96 -16.90 11.92
N ASP A 252 -18.52 -15.71 12.18
CA ASP A 252 -17.89 -14.70 13.02
C ASP A 252 -18.14 -15.05 14.49
N PRO A 253 -17.10 -15.24 15.32
CA PRO A 253 -17.27 -15.61 16.72
C PRO A 253 -17.96 -14.50 17.55
N PHE A 254 -17.93 -13.24 17.08
CA PHE A 254 -18.60 -12.13 17.75
C PHE A 254 -19.92 -11.78 17.05
N GLN A 255 -21.00 -11.87 17.82
CA GLN A 255 -22.34 -11.46 17.38
C GLN A 255 -22.51 -9.95 17.57
N ALA A 256 -23.09 -9.28 16.57
CA ALA A 256 -23.45 -7.86 16.68
C ALA A 256 -24.65 -7.70 17.61
N ALA A 257 -24.63 -6.64 18.43
CA ALA A 257 -25.84 -6.16 19.08
C ALA A 257 -26.66 -5.30 18.09
N GLU A 258 -27.99 -5.29 18.28
CA GLU A 258 -28.88 -4.41 17.52
C GLU A 258 -29.07 -3.08 18.26
N ALA A 259 -29.24 -1.97 17.54
CA ALA A 259 -29.50 -0.67 18.14
C ALA A 259 -30.71 -0.74 19.10
N GLY A 260 -30.56 -0.18 20.30
CA GLY A 260 -31.51 -0.27 21.40
C GLY A 260 -31.31 -1.47 22.34
N ASP A 261 -30.36 -2.37 22.07
CA ASP A 261 -30.02 -3.48 22.96
C ASP A 261 -29.44 -2.96 24.29
N ALA A 262 -30.26 -3.03 25.34
CA ALA A 262 -29.88 -2.63 26.70
C ALA A 262 -28.85 -3.57 27.34
N THR A 263 -28.59 -4.76 26.77
CA THR A 263 -27.58 -5.69 27.29
C THR A 263 -26.20 -5.47 26.67
N CYS A 264 -26.09 -4.62 25.64
CA CYS A 264 -24.83 -4.27 25.01
C CYS A 264 -24.02 -3.35 25.92
N THR A 265 -22.98 -3.90 26.55
CA THR A 265 -22.03 -3.21 27.44
C THR A 265 -20.73 -2.84 26.73
N ALA A 266 -20.41 -3.50 25.62
CA ALA A 266 -19.11 -3.42 24.99
C ALA A 266 -19.16 -3.16 23.48
N VAL A 267 -18.17 -2.41 22.99
CA VAL A 267 -17.90 -2.21 21.57
C VAL A 267 -16.54 -2.80 21.23
N TYR A 268 -16.51 -3.59 20.16
CA TYR A 268 -15.28 -4.10 19.57
C TYR A 268 -14.82 -3.15 18.45
N VAL A 269 -13.66 -2.50 18.64
CA VAL A 269 -12.94 -1.86 17.54
C VAL A 269 -12.30 -2.95 16.68
N ARG A 270 -13.04 -3.44 15.68
CA ARG A 270 -12.63 -4.58 14.83
C ARG A 270 -11.52 -4.25 13.86
N ALA A 271 -11.42 -2.99 13.47
CA ALA A 271 -10.31 -2.48 12.68
C ALA A 271 -10.12 -1.01 13.01
N TRP A 272 -8.88 -0.63 13.28
CA TRP A 272 -8.42 0.75 13.32
C TRP A 272 -7.07 0.78 12.63
N THR A 273 -7.02 1.31 11.41
CA THR A 273 -5.79 1.27 10.61
C THR A 273 -5.70 2.48 9.69
N ILE A 274 -4.49 3.02 9.58
CA ILE A 274 -4.11 4.07 8.64
C ILE A 274 -3.06 3.48 7.70
N ASP A 275 -3.17 3.74 6.41
CA ASP A 275 -2.17 3.33 5.43
C ASP A 275 -0.83 4.02 5.76
N MET A 276 0.26 3.25 5.75
CA MET A 276 1.56 3.69 6.27
C MET A 276 2.06 5.03 5.69
N PRO A 277 1.89 5.34 4.39
CA PRO A 277 2.28 6.66 3.84
C PRO A 277 1.53 7.85 4.47
N TYR A 278 0.35 7.61 5.05
CA TYR A 278 -0.50 8.60 5.70
C TYR A 278 -0.44 8.53 7.22
N LEU A 279 0.32 7.59 7.81
CA LEU A 279 0.49 7.45 9.26
C LEU A 279 1.32 8.61 9.82
N LYS A 280 0.66 9.77 9.97
CA LYS A 280 1.20 11.03 10.46
C LYS A 280 0.29 11.58 11.55
N ARG A 281 0.82 12.46 12.40
CA ARG A 281 0.08 13.09 13.52
C ARG A 281 -1.27 13.67 13.08
N GLU A 282 -1.32 14.35 11.94
CA GLU A 282 -2.57 14.94 11.42
C GLU A 282 -3.64 13.89 11.11
N ALA A 283 -3.27 12.79 10.44
CA ALA A 283 -4.20 11.70 10.12
C ALA A 283 -4.66 10.98 11.39
N ILE A 284 -3.74 10.71 12.32
CA ILE A 284 -4.05 10.09 13.62
C ILE A 284 -5.05 10.96 14.37
N ARG A 285 -4.77 12.27 14.51
CA ARG A 285 -5.66 13.23 15.17
C ARG A 285 -7.04 13.25 14.54
N LEU A 286 -7.11 13.33 13.21
CA LEU A 286 -8.38 13.39 12.49
C LEU A 286 -9.20 12.11 12.70
N LEU A 287 -8.56 10.94 12.56
CA LEU A 287 -9.25 9.66 12.74
C LEU A 287 -9.68 9.44 14.20
N LEU A 288 -8.85 9.80 15.18
CA LEU A 288 -9.20 9.70 16.60
C LEU A 288 -10.37 10.59 16.97
N LYS A 289 -10.40 11.84 16.49
CA LYS A 289 -11.52 12.75 16.73
C LYS A 289 -12.82 12.23 16.11
N ASP A 290 -12.76 11.74 14.87
CA ASP A 290 -13.93 11.14 14.22
C ASP A 290 -14.39 9.85 14.94
N THR A 291 -13.44 9.01 15.37
CA THR A 291 -13.73 7.81 16.19
C THR A 291 -14.41 8.19 17.51
N GLN A 292 -13.90 9.22 18.20
CA GLN A 292 -14.46 9.70 19.46
C GLN A 292 -15.87 10.26 19.26
N GLN A 293 -16.11 10.97 18.17
CA GLN A 293 -17.44 11.46 17.82
C GLN A 293 -18.41 10.31 17.51
N ALA A 294 -18.01 9.35 16.69
CA ALA A 294 -18.82 8.18 16.36
C ALA A 294 -19.13 7.34 17.62
N MET A 295 -18.20 7.21 18.57
CA MET A 295 -18.45 6.56 19.86
C MET A 295 -19.47 7.30 20.73
N ARG A 296 -19.53 8.65 20.67
CA ARG A 296 -20.57 9.42 21.39
C ARG A 296 -21.96 9.15 20.81
N GLU A 297 -22.04 9.05 19.48
CA GLU A 297 -23.28 8.70 18.77
C GLU A 297 -23.70 7.27 19.10
N LEU A 298 -22.75 6.33 19.08
CA LEU A 298 -22.96 4.93 19.45
C LEU A 298 -23.61 4.76 20.83
N ARG A 299 -23.19 5.55 21.81
CA ARG A 299 -23.76 5.49 23.16
C ARG A 299 -25.24 5.88 23.22
N ASN A 300 -25.73 6.67 22.26
CA ASN A 300 -27.16 6.98 22.19
C ASN A 300 -27.97 5.76 21.71
N ASP A 301 -27.38 4.96 20.83
CA ASP A 301 -28.02 3.76 20.29
C ASP A 301 -27.87 2.55 21.26
N PHE A 302 -26.85 2.56 22.11
CA PHE A 302 -26.57 1.51 23.10
C PHE A 302 -26.40 2.12 24.50
N PRO A 303 -27.48 2.23 25.30
CA PRO A 303 -27.51 3.08 26.49
C PRO A 303 -26.60 2.60 27.62
N ASN A 304 -26.28 1.31 27.68
CA ASN A 304 -25.42 0.71 28.70
C ASN A 304 -23.98 0.45 28.22
N LEU A 305 -23.62 0.98 27.04
CA LEU A 305 -22.28 0.84 26.49
C LEU A 305 -21.26 1.55 27.38
N CYS A 306 -20.29 0.80 27.92
CA CYS A 306 -19.27 1.30 28.83
C CYS A 306 -17.85 0.83 28.51
N ASP A 307 -17.68 -0.18 27.66
CA ASP A 307 -16.37 -0.83 27.46
C ASP A 307 -15.92 -0.84 26.00
N ILE A 308 -14.63 -0.56 25.77
CA ILE A 308 -13.98 -0.64 24.46
C ILE A 308 -12.99 -1.79 24.49
N TYR A 309 -13.13 -2.72 23.55
CA TYR A 309 -12.15 -3.77 23.30
C TYR A 309 -11.56 -3.63 21.90
N SER A 310 -10.31 -4.06 21.74
CA SER A 310 -9.66 -4.14 20.43
C SER A 310 -8.63 -5.26 20.37
N ALA A 311 -8.38 -5.73 19.16
CA ALA A 311 -7.22 -6.54 18.84
C ALA A 311 -5.99 -5.63 18.70
N PHE A 312 -4.92 -5.87 19.46
CA PHE A 312 -3.63 -5.21 19.24
C PHE A 312 -2.73 -6.12 18.38
N ILE A 313 -2.48 -5.68 17.15
CA ILE A 313 -1.81 -6.50 16.12
C ILE A 313 -0.45 -5.94 15.72
N HIS A 314 -0.34 -4.62 15.53
CA HIS A 314 0.83 -4.03 14.87
C HIS A 314 1.62 -3.11 15.85
N PRO A 315 2.92 -3.37 16.06
CA PRO A 315 3.78 -2.57 16.94
C PRO A 315 3.87 -1.06 16.60
N ALA A 316 3.53 -0.65 15.37
CA ALA A 316 3.53 0.74 14.97
C ALA A 316 2.54 1.61 15.78
N TYR A 317 1.56 0.98 16.44
CA TYR A 317 0.58 1.65 17.28
C TYR A 317 0.85 1.48 18.78
N GLU A 318 2.00 0.93 19.20
CA GLU A 318 2.32 0.70 20.61
C GLU A 318 2.31 1.99 21.44
N GLU A 319 2.93 3.05 20.92
CA GLU A 319 2.97 4.35 21.60
C GLU A 319 1.55 4.96 21.71
N LEU A 320 0.75 4.81 20.65
CA LEU A 320 -0.64 5.27 20.65
C LEU A 320 -1.50 4.49 21.66
N LYS A 321 -1.34 3.16 21.73
CA LYS A 321 -2.00 2.29 22.72
C LYS A 321 -1.73 2.81 24.14
N LEU A 322 -0.47 3.06 24.46
CA LEU A 322 -0.04 3.54 25.77
C LEU A 322 -0.57 4.95 26.07
N ALA A 323 -0.49 5.86 25.09
CA ALA A 323 -0.95 7.24 25.27
C ALA A 323 -2.48 7.34 25.48
N LEU A 324 -3.26 6.47 24.82
CA LEU A 324 -4.71 6.37 25.02
C LEU A 324 -5.10 5.67 26.34
N GLY A 325 -4.15 4.99 27.01
CA GLY A 325 -4.40 4.31 28.27
C GLY A 325 -5.02 2.92 28.14
N PHE A 326 -4.91 2.27 26.97
CA PHE A 326 -5.35 0.89 26.80
C PHE A 326 -4.54 -0.08 27.65
N GLN A 327 -5.23 -1.04 28.27
CA GLN A 327 -4.63 -2.10 29.08
C GLN A 327 -4.75 -3.45 28.38
N GLU A 328 -3.79 -4.35 28.60
CA GLU A 328 -3.88 -5.71 28.09
C GLU A 328 -4.82 -6.55 28.97
N VAL A 329 -5.80 -7.21 28.34
CA VAL A 329 -6.74 -8.12 29.01
C VAL A 329 -6.15 -9.52 29.08
N SER A 330 -5.56 -9.96 27.98
CA SER A 330 -4.89 -11.26 27.88
C SER A 330 -3.76 -11.22 26.86
N SER A 331 -2.64 -11.81 27.24
CA SER A 331 -1.45 -11.95 26.39
C SER A 331 -1.28 -13.43 26.01
N ASP A 332 -1.22 -13.74 24.72
CA ASP A 332 -0.77 -15.06 24.28
C ASP A 332 0.76 -15.13 24.44
N LYS A 333 1.26 -16.09 25.24
CA LYS A 333 2.72 -16.23 25.47
C LYS A 333 3.49 -16.62 24.21
N GLN A 334 2.81 -17.06 23.14
CA GLN A 334 3.44 -17.51 21.90
C GLN A 334 3.34 -16.50 20.74
N ARG A 335 2.51 -15.45 20.85
CA ARG A 335 2.28 -14.48 19.78
C ARG A 335 2.27 -13.06 20.33
N SER A 336 2.77 -12.12 19.55
CA SER A 336 2.78 -10.68 19.89
C SER A 336 1.41 -10.00 19.76
N TYR A 337 0.31 -10.77 19.79
CA TYR A 337 -1.05 -10.25 19.64
C TYR A 337 -1.78 -10.39 20.97
N SER A 338 -2.47 -9.33 21.37
CA SER A 338 -3.20 -9.27 22.64
C SER A 338 -4.57 -8.65 22.47
N TRP A 339 -5.48 -9.00 23.38
CA TRP A 339 -6.71 -8.24 23.58
C TRP A 339 -6.39 -7.04 24.46
N ILE A 340 -6.84 -5.86 24.04
CA ILE A 340 -6.69 -4.62 24.79
C ILE A 340 -8.07 -4.04 25.15
N TYR A 341 -8.09 -3.30 26.25
CA TYR A 341 -9.29 -2.76 26.88
C TYR A 341 -9.11 -1.31 27.31
N LEU A 342 -10.18 -0.53 27.19
CA LEU A 342 -10.31 0.81 27.76
C LEU A 342 -11.79 1.08 28.08
N ALA A 343 -12.07 1.63 29.26
CA ALA A 343 -13.42 2.12 29.56
C ALA A 343 -13.81 3.26 28.62
N LEU A 344 -15.02 3.20 28.05
CA LEU A 344 -15.53 4.17 27.08
C LEU A 344 -15.51 5.59 27.63
N ASP A 345 -15.94 5.80 28.87
CA ASP A 345 -15.97 7.14 29.48
C ASP A 345 -14.58 7.75 29.59
N ASN A 346 -13.56 6.95 29.88
CA ASN A 346 -12.17 7.42 29.89
C ASN A 346 -11.75 7.86 28.49
N PHE A 347 -12.04 7.06 27.46
CA PHE A 347 -11.73 7.42 26.07
C PHE A 347 -12.44 8.70 25.60
N LEU A 348 -13.72 8.86 25.97
CA LEU A 348 -14.52 10.04 25.60
C LEU A 348 -14.08 11.32 26.32
N ALA A 349 -13.42 11.18 27.48
CA ALA A 349 -12.87 12.29 28.25
C ALA A 349 -11.47 12.74 27.78
N LEU A 350 -10.78 11.97 26.93
CA LEU A 350 -9.46 12.34 26.42
C LEU A 350 -9.50 13.57 25.50
N ASP A 351 -8.52 14.45 25.66
CA ASP A 351 -8.19 15.47 24.66
C ASP A 351 -7.29 14.85 23.58
N MET A 352 -7.87 14.60 22.42
CA MET A 352 -7.15 13.96 21.30
C MET A 352 -6.02 14.83 20.74
N ASP A 353 -6.07 16.15 20.88
CA ASP A 353 -4.97 17.01 20.44
C ASP A 353 -3.76 16.84 21.37
N GLU A 354 -3.99 16.88 22.69
CA GLU A 354 -2.95 16.69 23.70
C GLU A 354 -2.31 15.30 23.61
N ILE A 355 -3.13 14.25 23.42
CA ILE A 355 -2.63 12.88 23.23
C ILE A 355 -1.71 12.81 22.02
N VAL A 356 -2.14 13.33 20.86
CA VAL A 356 -1.37 13.23 19.62
C VAL A 356 -0.08 14.03 19.66
N ASP A 357 -0.06 15.18 20.34
CA ASP A 357 1.13 16.02 20.44
C ASP A 357 2.26 15.36 21.26
N LYS A 358 1.90 14.47 22.19
CA LYS A 358 2.85 13.68 23.00
C LYS A 358 3.46 12.51 22.24
N LEU A 359 2.90 12.09 21.11
CA LEU A 359 3.37 10.92 20.35
C LEU A 359 4.67 11.23 19.61
N ARG A 360 5.69 10.39 19.80
CA ARG A 360 7.02 10.48 19.19
C ARG A 360 7.10 9.81 17.81
N PHE A 361 6.01 9.83 17.04
CA PHE A 361 6.00 9.35 15.66
C PHE A 361 7.08 10.07 14.82
N GLY A 362 8.10 9.34 14.39
CA GLY A 362 9.11 9.82 13.44
C GLY A 362 10.31 10.58 14.03
N ALA A 363 10.56 10.55 15.34
CA ALA A 363 11.86 10.95 15.85
C ALA A 363 12.91 9.91 15.42
N PRO A 364 14.04 10.30 14.78
CA PRO A 364 15.14 9.37 14.59
C PRO A 364 15.54 8.84 15.97
N GLN A 365 15.63 7.53 16.12
CA GLN A 365 16.31 6.93 17.26
C GLN A 365 17.74 7.49 17.25
N GLN A 366 18.03 8.41 18.15
CA GLN A 366 19.41 8.77 18.47
C GLN A 366 19.91 7.67 19.40
N ASP A 367 20.73 6.80 18.80
CA ASP A 367 21.71 5.84 19.34
C ASP A 367 21.39 5.09 20.65
#